data_AF-A0A8X7TQV0-F1
#
_entry.id   AF-A0A8X7TQV0-F1
#
_cell.length_a   1.000
_cell.length_b   1.000
_cell.length_c   1.000
_cell.angle_alpha   90.00
_cell.angle_beta   90.00
_cell.angle_gamma   90.00
#
_symmetry.space_group_name_H-M   'P 1'
#
loop_
_entity.id
_entity.type
_entity.pdbx_description
1 polymer ?
#
loop_
_entity_poly.entity_id
_entity_poly.type
_entity_poly.pdbx_seq_one_letter_code
_entity_poly.pdbx_strand_id
1 'polypeptide(L)'
;MSDLEAPLVRPKRKKIWVDYFIQFRWIVVIFIVLPISATLYFLTYLGDVWSETKSYEKRQKEHDQNVNKVIKRLKGRDAAKDGLVCTARKPWIAVGMRNVDYKRARHFEVDLSAFRNILKIDKDRMIARVEPLVNMGQISRVTVPMNLSLAVVAELDDLTVGGLINGYGIEGSSHVHGLFTDTVEAYEIVLAGGELVRATRDNELVHINEYMKLTYIPVKGDLQTIAQGYMYSFAPRDGDPAKIPDFVEGMVYRPSEGVMMTGTYASREEAKKKGNKINNVGWWFKPWFYQYAQTALKRGEFVEYIPTREYYHRHTSSLYWEGKLILPFGDQFWFRFLFGWLMPPKVSLLKATQGEAIRNYYHEMHVIQDMLVPLYKVGDALEWVDREMEVYPLWLCPHKLFKQPVKSMISPEPGFEYEMRQGDTEDAQMYTDVGIYYAPGPVLRGEVFDGVEAVRKMEQWLIENHGYQPQYAVSELDERSFWRMFDADLYEHCRGKYKAVGTFMSIYYKSKKGRKTEKEVREAEQAHLETAYAEED
;
A
#
# COMPACT_ATOMS: atom_id res chain seq x y z
N MET A 1 36.63 -8.53 15.70
CA MET A 1 36.76 -9.94 15.27
C MET A 1 35.43 -10.31 14.67
N SER A 2 35.40 -10.55 13.37
CA SER A 2 34.19 -10.84 12.61
C SER A 2 33.69 -12.24 12.94
N ASP A 3 32.57 -12.34 13.64
CA ASP A 3 31.75 -13.54 13.57
C ASP A 3 31.14 -13.57 12.17
N LEU A 4 31.90 -14.14 11.22
CA LEU A 4 31.35 -14.62 9.97
C LEU A 4 30.43 -15.79 10.34
N GLU A 5 29.17 -15.49 10.63
CA GLU A 5 28.13 -16.50 10.78
C GLU A 5 28.19 -17.40 9.54
N ALA A 6 28.42 -18.70 9.78
CA ALA A 6 28.44 -19.69 8.71
C ALA A 6 27.12 -19.60 7.92
N PRO A 7 27.15 -19.72 6.58
CA PRO A 7 25.92 -19.65 5.78
C PRO A 7 24.92 -20.69 6.30
N LEU A 8 23.70 -20.23 6.60
CA LEU A 8 22.59 -21.08 7.06
C LEU A 8 22.34 -22.19 6.01
N VAL A 9 22.90 -23.38 6.23
CA VAL A 9 22.66 -24.54 5.36
C VAL A 9 21.24 -25.03 5.61
N ARG A 10 20.29 -24.60 4.77
CA ARG A 10 18.88 -24.99 4.89
C ARG A 10 18.65 -26.33 4.17
N PRO A 11 17.96 -27.31 4.79
CA PRO A 11 17.64 -28.57 4.14
C PRO A 11 16.68 -28.35 2.96
N LYS A 12 16.70 -29.25 1.97
CA LYS A 12 15.75 -29.21 0.85
C LYS A 12 14.34 -29.58 1.32
N ARG A 13 13.34 -28.82 0.84
CA ARG A 13 11.93 -29.10 1.07
C ARG A 13 11.46 -30.24 0.17
N LYS A 14 10.65 -31.16 0.70
CA LYS A 14 9.93 -32.14 -0.12
C LYS A 14 8.89 -31.40 -0.99
N LYS A 15 8.89 -31.66 -2.29
CA LYS A 15 7.86 -31.14 -3.20
C LYS A 15 6.52 -31.82 -2.91
N ILE A 16 5.46 -31.05 -2.90
CA ILE A 16 4.08 -31.52 -2.77
C ILE A 16 3.33 -31.30 -4.09
N TRP A 17 2.18 -31.95 -4.26
CA TRP A 17 1.37 -31.81 -5.47
C TRP A 17 1.02 -30.35 -5.81
N VAL A 18 0.87 -29.49 -4.79
CA VAL A 18 0.61 -28.04 -4.96
C VAL A 18 1.75 -27.32 -5.70
N ASP A 19 3.02 -27.72 -5.51
CA ASP A 19 4.16 -27.14 -6.24
C ASP A 19 3.99 -27.29 -7.75
N TYR A 20 3.52 -28.46 -8.20
CA TYR A 20 3.28 -28.74 -9.61
C TYR A 20 2.09 -27.93 -10.15
N PHE A 21 1.01 -27.81 -9.39
CA PHE A 21 -0.13 -26.97 -9.80
C PHE A 21 0.26 -25.50 -9.96
N ILE A 22 1.12 -24.98 -9.09
CA ILE A 22 1.62 -23.60 -9.19
C ILE A 22 2.47 -23.41 -10.46
N GLN A 23 3.30 -24.40 -10.81
CA GLN A 23 4.11 -24.36 -12.03
C GLN A 23 3.26 -24.24 -13.30
N PHE A 24 2.07 -24.85 -13.34
CA PHE A 24 1.16 -24.79 -14.50
C PHE A 24 0.03 -23.76 -14.37
N ARG A 25 0.03 -22.98 -13.28
CA ARG A 25 -1.03 -22.02 -12.98
C ARG A 25 -1.18 -20.94 -14.07
N TRP A 26 -0.09 -20.63 -14.76
CA TRP A 26 -0.09 -19.68 -15.88
C TRP A 26 -1.14 -20.02 -16.95
N ILE A 27 -1.50 -21.29 -17.15
CA ILE A 27 -2.52 -21.72 -18.13
C ILE A 27 -3.88 -21.12 -17.76
N VAL A 28 -4.30 -21.32 -16.50
CA VAL A 28 -5.54 -20.74 -15.97
C VAL A 28 -5.48 -19.22 -15.99
N VAL A 29 -4.32 -18.64 -15.65
CA VAL A 29 -4.16 -17.18 -15.64
C VAL A 29 -4.37 -16.60 -17.04
N ILE A 30 -3.73 -17.16 -18.07
CA ILE A 30 -3.81 -16.63 -19.45
C ILE A 30 -5.18 -16.83 -20.06
N PHE A 31 -5.74 -18.04 -19.99
CA PHE A 31 -6.93 -18.38 -20.76
C PHE A 31 -8.24 -18.09 -20.03
N ILE A 32 -8.21 -17.87 -18.72
CA ILE A 32 -9.41 -17.63 -17.91
C ILE A 32 -9.29 -16.30 -17.15
N VAL A 33 -8.24 -16.11 -16.35
CA VAL A 33 -8.17 -14.93 -15.46
C VAL A 33 -7.99 -13.64 -16.25
N LEU A 34 -7.07 -13.58 -17.22
CA LEU A 34 -6.80 -12.36 -17.98
C LEU A 34 -8.00 -11.89 -18.81
N PRO A 35 -8.69 -12.72 -19.62
CA PRO A 35 -9.85 -12.27 -20.41
C PRO A 35 -11.02 -11.78 -19.54
N ILE A 36 -11.30 -12.49 -18.44
CA ILE A 36 -12.36 -12.09 -17.50
C ILE A 36 -11.95 -10.79 -16.79
N SER A 37 -10.69 -10.65 -16.38
CA SER A 37 -10.18 -9.42 -15.76
C SER A 37 -10.34 -8.22 -16.70
N ALA A 38 -9.91 -8.35 -17.95
CA ALA A 38 -10.08 -7.31 -18.97
C ALA A 38 -11.54 -6.93 -19.18
N THR A 39 -12.44 -7.94 -19.23
CA THR A 39 -13.89 -7.71 -19.32
C THR A 39 -14.41 -6.94 -18.10
N LEU A 40 -14.01 -7.31 -16.89
CA LEU A 40 -14.43 -6.63 -15.66
C LEU A 40 -13.90 -5.20 -15.57
N TYR A 41 -12.65 -4.96 -15.98
CA TYR A 41 -12.09 -3.60 -16.07
C TYR A 41 -12.84 -2.76 -17.10
N PHE A 42 -13.13 -3.31 -18.27
CA PHE A 42 -13.91 -2.62 -19.30
C PHE A 42 -15.32 -2.27 -18.82
N LEU A 43 -16.02 -3.20 -18.18
CA LEU A 43 -17.35 -2.94 -17.61
C LEU A 43 -17.30 -1.88 -16.49
N THR A 44 -16.27 -1.93 -15.64
CA THR A 44 -16.06 -0.91 -14.60
C THR A 44 -15.81 0.46 -15.23
N TYR A 45 -14.95 0.52 -16.25
CA TYR A 45 -14.66 1.73 -17.01
C TYR A 45 -15.92 2.33 -17.64
N LEU A 46 -16.77 1.51 -18.28
CA LEU A 46 -18.05 1.99 -18.83
C LEU A 46 -18.97 2.55 -17.74
N GLY A 47 -18.99 1.92 -16.55
CA GLY A 47 -19.74 2.43 -15.40
C GLY A 47 -19.21 3.77 -14.91
N ASP A 48 -17.89 3.92 -14.80
CA ASP A 48 -17.24 5.18 -14.41
C ASP A 48 -17.56 6.30 -15.41
N VAL A 49 -17.37 6.04 -16.70
CA VAL A 49 -17.66 7.01 -17.77
C VAL A 49 -19.14 7.41 -17.77
N TRP A 50 -20.05 6.44 -17.60
CA TRP A 50 -21.47 6.75 -17.49
C TRP A 50 -21.78 7.62 -16.26
N SER A 51 -21.16 7.35 -15.11
CA SER A 51 -21.30 8.21 -13.93
C SER A 51 -20.74 9.62 -14.17
N GLU A 52 -19.61 9.72 -14.87
CA GLU A 52 -18.96 10.99 -15.22
C GLU A 52 -19.84 11.86 -16.15
N THR A 53 -20.74 11.28 -16.97
CA THR A 53 -21.72 12.06 -17.75
C THR A 53 -22.78 12.76 -16.89
N LYS A 54 -22.95 12.37 -15.63
CA LYS A 54 -23.90 13.00 -14.72
C LYS A 54 -23.30 14.31 -14.17
N SER A 55 -24.16 15.32 -14.00
CA SER A 55 -23.78 16.55 -13.29
C SER A 55 -23.31 16.25 -11.86
N TYR A 56 -22.44 17.11 -11.32
CA TYR A 56 -22.00 16.98 -9.93
C TYR A 56 -23.18 17.02 -8.94
N GLU A 57 -24.20 17.85 -9.20
CA GLU A 57 -25.43 17.89 -8.39
C GLU A 57 -26.17 16.55 -8.36
N LYS A 58 -26.28 15.87 -9.51
CA LYS A 58 -26.93 14.57 -9.58
C LYS A 58 -26.14 13.51 -8.81
N ARG A 59 -24.81 13.48 -8.95
CA ARG A 59 -23.94 12.57 -8.18
C ARG A 59 -24.01 12.84 -6.69
N GLN A 60 -24.04 14.11 -6.28
CA GLN A 60 -24.20 14.49 -4.88
C GLN A 60 -25.55 14.00 -4.31
N LYS A 61 -26.64 14.15 -5.05
CA LYS A 61 -27.95 13.65 -4.62
C LYS A 61 -27.98 12.12 -4.47
N GLU A 62 -27.37 11.40 -5.41
CA GLU A 62 -27.22 9.95 -5.33
C GLU A 62 -26.35 9.53 -4.12
N HIS A 63 -25.26 10.26 -3.86
CA HIS A 63 -24.42 10.09 -2.68
C HIS A 63 -25.21 10.26 -1.39
N ASP A 64 -25.93 11.37 -1.22
CA ASP A 64 -26.70 11.66 0.00
C ASP A 64 -27.78 10.59 0.26
N GLN A 65 -28.42 10.09 -0.81
CA GLN A 65 -29.36 8.99 -0.72
C GLN A 65 -28.69 7.70 -0.24
N ASN A 66 -27.49 7.39 -0.75
CA ASN A 66 -26.74 6.21 -0.34
C ASN A 66 -26.21 6.33 1.10
N VAL A 67 -25.74 7.51 1.53
CA VAL A 67 -25.38 7.79 2.92
C VAL A 67 -26.57 7.55 3.85
N ASN A 68 -27.76 8.04 3.50
CA ASN A 68 -28.97 7.81 4.28
C ASN A 68 -29.35 6.31 4.36
N LYS A 69 -29.15 5.53 3.30
CA LYS A 69 -29.34 4.07 3.34
C LYS A 69 -28.37 3.42 4.31
N VAL A 70 -27.10 3.84 4.31
CA VAL A 70 -26.08 3.34 5.26
C VAL A 70 -26.45 3.68 6.70
N ILE A 71 -26.84 4.92 6.98
CA ILE A 71 -27.29 5.36 8.30
C ILE A 71 -28.50 4.55 8.76
N LYS A 72 -29.52 4.42 7.92
CA LYS A 72 -30.73 3.64 8.25
C LYS A 72 -30.39 2.18 8.50
N ARG A 73 -29.52 1.58 7.67
CA ARG A 73 -29.06 0.21 7.85
C ARG A 73 -28.36 0.06 9.19
N LEU A 74 -27.41 0.94 9.50
CA LEU A 74 -26.63 0.87 10.74
C LEU A 74 -27.49 1.05 11.99
N LYS A 75 -28.42 2.01 11.99
CA LYS A 75 -29.39 2.21 13.09
C LYS A 75 -30.37 1.05 13.27
N GLY A 76 -30.59 0.25 12.23
CA GLY A 76 -31.42 -0.95 12.29
C GLY A 76 -30.72 -2.18 12.88
N ARG A 77 -29.45 -2.06 13.32
CA ARG A 77 -28.72 -3.14 13.97
C ARG A 77 -29.22 -3.38 15.39
N ASP A 78 -29.51 -4.64 15.71
CA ASP A 78 -29.69 -5.13 17.08
C ASP A 78 -28.38 -5.74 17.57
N ALA A 79 -27.65 -5.03 18.44
CA ALA A 79 -26.34 -5.49 18.94
C ALA A 79 -26.40 -6.87 19.63
N ALA A 80 -27.53 -7.24 20.23
CA ALA A 80 -27.69 -8.53 20.89
C ALA A 80 -27.83 -9.70 19.89
N LYS A 81 -28.26 -9.43 18.65
CA LYS A 81 -28.56 -10.46 17.64
C LYS A 81 -27.64 -10.43 16.43
N ASP A 82 -27.17 -9.26 16.02
CA ASP A 82 -26.59 -9.05 14.69
C ASP A 82 -25.05 -9.09 14.66
N GLY A 83 -24.40 -9.13 15.82
CA GLY A 83 -22.94 -9.19 15.93
C GLY A 83 -22.25 -7.92 15.41
N LEU A 84 -20.95 -8.00 15.11
CA LEU A 84 -20.14 -6.82 14.75
C LEU A 84 -20.43 -6.29 13.34
N VAL A 85 -20.38 -4.97 13.18
CA VAL A 85 -20.59 -4.31 11.89
C VAL A 85 -19.37 -4.48 10.99
N CYS A 86 -19.63 -4.79 9.72
CA CYS A 86 -18.61 -4.82 8.69
C CYS A 86 -19.16 -4.40 7.32
N THR A 87 -18.26 -4.12 6.37
CA THR A 87 -18.68 -3.85 5.00
C THR A 87 -19.16 -5.14 4.32
N ALA A 88 -20.15 -5.07 3.42
CA ALA A 88 -20.58 -6.21 2.60
C ALA A 88 -19.53 -6.63 1.55
N ARG A 89 -18.42 -5.86 1.44
CA ARG A 89 -17.33 -6.14 0.51
C ARG A 89 -16.72 -7.50 0.79
N LYS A 90 -16.80 -8.39 -0.20
CA LYS A 90 -16.31 -9.76 -0.07
C LYS A 90 -14.77 -9.81 0.01
N PRO A 91 -14.19 -10.72 0.81
CA PRO A 91 -12.75 -10.82 1.05
C PRO A 91 -11.89 -10.81 -0.22
N TRP A 92 -12.28 -11.60 -1.21
CA TRP A 92 -11.53 -11.76 -2.45
C TRP A 92 -11.51 -10.48 -3.29
N ILE A 93 -12.37 -9.49 -3.04
CA ILE A 93 -12.38 -8.20 -3.76
C ILE A 93 -11.32 -7.24 -3.19
N ALA A 94 -10.83 -7.46 -1.97
CA ALA A 94 -9.76 -6.63 -1.40
C ALA A 94 -8.40 -6.97 -2.03
N VAL A 95 -7.54 -5.96 -2.23
CA VAL A 95 -6.18 -6.17 -2.76
C VAL A 95 -5.29 -6.87 -1.73
N GLY A 96 -5.40 -6.53 -0.44
CA GLY A 96 -4.58 -7.13 0.63
C GLY A 96 -4.83 -8.64 0.83
N MET A 97 -3.80 -9.38 1.25
CA MET A 97 -3.84 -10.84 1.45
C MET A 97 -4.52 -11.30 2.76
N ARG A 98 -5.02 -10.38 3.58
CA ARG A 98 -5.62 -10.68 4.88
C ARG A 98 -6.86 -11.59 4.78
N ASN A 99 -6.94 -12.58 5.66
CA ASN A 99 -8.16 -13.35 5.88
C ASN A 99 -9.13 -12.53 6.76
N VAL A 100 -10.28 -12.13 6.21
CA VAL A 100 -11.31 -11.37 6.97
C VAL A 100 -12.22 -12.32 7.77
N ASP A 101 -11.63 -13.23 8.54
CA ASP A 101 -12.35 -14.31 9.20
C ASP A 101 -13.35 -13.84 10.27
N TYR A 102 -13.24 -12.59 10.74
CA TYR A 102 -14.30 -11.97 11.58
C TYR A 102 -15.65 -11.89 10.87
N LYS A 103 -15.68 -11.88 9.52
CA LYS A 103 -16.92 -11.95 8.74
C LYS A 103 -17.48 -13.36 8.62
N ARG A 104 -16.84 -14.38 9.20
CA ARG A 104 -17.38 -15.76 9.25
C ARG A 104 -18.24 -15.98 10.50
N ALA A 105 -17.93 -15.26 11.57
CA ALA A 105 -18.75 -15.21 12.78
C ALA A 105 -20.00 -14.36 12.54
N ARG A 106 -20.81 -14.16 13.58
CA ARG A 106 -21.98 -13.29 13.54
C ARG A 106 -21.58 -11.85 13.21
N HIS A 107 -22.14 -11.30 12.15
CA HIS A 107 -21.77 -9.96 11.69
C HIS A 107 -22.93 -9.29 10.96
N PHE A 108 -22.91 -7.96 10.97
CA PHE A 108 -23.90 -7.10 10.34
C PHE A 108 -23.28 -6.40 9.13
N GLU A 109 -23.63 -6.87 7.93
CA GLU A 109 -23.11 -6.28 6.69
C GLU A 109 -23.80 -4.94 6.36
N VAL A 110 -22.96 -3.95 6.01
CA VAL A 110 -23.34 -2.66 5.44
C VAL A 110 -22.78 -2.57 4.03
N ASP A 111 -23.66 -2.44 3.04
CA ASP A 111 -23.25 -2.34 1.64
C ASP A 111 -22.79 -0.93 1.29
N LEU A 112 -21.56 -0.84 0.78
CA LEU A 112 -20.92 0.39 0.30
C LEU A 112 -20.64 0.35 -1.21
N SER A 113 -21.13 -0.67 -1.93
CA SER A 113 -20.80 -0.92 -3.35
C SER A 113 -21.12 0.25 -4.29
N ALA A 114 -22.09 1.10 -3.93
CA ALA A 114 -22.50 2.25 -4.70
C ALA A 114 -21.56 3.47 -4.61
N PHE A 115 -20.65 3.50 -3.62
CA PHE A 115 -19.81 4.66 -3.29
C PHE A 115 -18.55 4.76 -4.16
N ARG A 116 -18.72 4.88 -5.49
CA ARG A 116 -17.65 4.84 -6.51
C ARG A 116 -17.52 6.10 -7.36
N ASN A 117 -18.09 7.22 -6.91
CA ASN A 117 -18.18 8.44 -7.70
C ASN A 117 -17.18 9.50 -7.23
N ILE A 118 -16.58 10.18 -8.20
CA ILE A 118 -15.98 11.49 -7.98
C ILE A 118 -17.13 12.49 -7.87
N LEU A 119 -17.30 13.17 -6.74
CA LEU A 119 -18.44 14.06 -6.50
C LEU A 119 -18.20 15.48 -7.00
N LYS A 120 -16.97 15.99 -6.87
CA LYS A 120 -16.57 17.32 -7.36
C LYS A 120 -15.05 17.39 -7.52
N ILE A 121 -14.58 18.04 -8.58
CA ILE A 121 -13.21 18.54 -8.69
C ILE A 121 -13.29 20.07 -8.66
N ASP A 122 -12.80 20.68 -7.59
CA ASP A 122 -12.76 22.12 -7.39
C ASP A 122 -11.35 22.62 -7.71
N LYS A 123 -11.19 23.29 -8.86
CA LYS A 123 -9.88 23.74 -9.33
C LYS A 123 -9.37 24.97 -8.60
N ASP A 124 -10.28 25.81 -8.09
CA ASP A 124 -9.92 27.04 -7.41
C ASP A 124 -9.42 26.74 -6.00
N ARG A 125 -10.11 25.83 -5.31
CA ARG A 125 -9.72 25.38 -3.97
C ARG A 125 -8.67 24.27 -3.98
N MET A 126 -8.39 23.70 -5.16
CA MET A 126 -7.55 22.50 -5.29
C MET A 126 -8.06 21.39 -4.36
N ILE A 127 -9.32 20.96 -4.52
CA ILE A 127 -9.91 19.87 -3.72
C ILE A 127 -10.69 18.91 -4.60
N ALA A 128 -10.47 17.61 -4.40
CA ALA A 128 -11.29 16.55 -4.97
C ALA A 128 -12.20 15.93 -3.89
N ARG A 129 -13.52 16.09 -4.03
CA ARG A 129 -14.50 15.36 -3.19
C ARG A 129 -14.83 14.05 -3.88
N VAL A 130 -14.51 12.93 -3.23
CA VAL A 130 -14.64 11.59 -3.82
C VAL A 130 -15.23 10.60 -2.82
N GLU A 131 -15.92 9.59 -3.33
CA GLU A 131 -16.43 8.50 -2.53
C GLU A 131 -15.33 7.44 -2.21
N PRO A 132 -15.45 6.67 -1.12
CA PRO A 132 -14.38 5.82 -0.62
C PRO A 132 -13.91 4.70 -1.56
N LEU A 133 -14.73 4.27 -2.53
CA LEU A 133 -14.35 3.22 -3.50
C LEU A 133 -13.89 3.76 -4.86
N VAL A 134 -13.73 5.08 -5.00
CA VAL A 134 -12.96 5.66 -6.10
C VAL A 134 -11.52 5.13 -6.00
N ASN A 135 -10.97 4.63 -7.10
CA ASN A 135 -9.62 4.07 -7.14
C ASN A 135 -8.61 5.02 -7.79
N MET A 136 -7.31 4.76 -7.58
CA MET A 136 -6.23 5.61 -8.08
C MET A 136 -6.28 5.75 -9.60
N GLY A 137 -6.64 4.68 -10.31
CA GLY A 137 -6.77 4.70 -11.77
C GLY A 137 -7.90 5.60 -12.28
N GLN A 138 -9.05 5.61 -11.60
CA GLN A 138 -10.22 6.42 -11.90
C GLN A 138 -9.94 7.90 -11.62
N ILE A 139 -9.47 8.24 -10.41
CA ILE A 139 -9.32 9.66 -10.04
C ILE A 139 -8.26 10.36 -10.89
N SER A 140 -7.11 9.71 -11.09
CA SER A 140 -6.03 10.24 -11.92
C SER A 140 -6.44 10.35 -13.40
N ARG A 141 -7.45 9.61 -13.87
CA ARG A 141 -7.92 9.68 -15.26
C ARG A 141 -8.70 10.96 -15.51
N VAL A 142 -9.38 11.44 -14.47
CA VAL A 142 -10.13 12.69 -14.49
C VAL A 142 -9.24 13.89 -14.19
N THR A 143 -8.33 13.79 -13.22
CA THR A 143 -7.55 14.96 -12.76
C THR A 143 -6.35 15.27 -13.64
N VAL A 144 -5.59 14.27 -14.12
CA VAL A 144 -4.34 14.54 -14.87
C VAL A 144 -4.58 15.32 -16.16
N PRO A 145 -5.63 15.06 -16.98
CA PRO A 145 -5.94 15.91 -18.14
C PRO A 145 -6.27 17.37 -17.79
N MET A 146 -6.55 17.67 -16.52
CA MET A 146 -6.78 19.01 -16.01
C MET A 146 -5.52 19.65 -15.42
N ASN A 147 -4.34 19.00 -15.53
CA ASN A 147 -3.09 19.36 -14.85
C ASN A 147 -3.21 19.36 -13.32
N LEU A 148 -3.99 18.42 -12.78
CA LEU A 148 -4.19 18.24 -11.34
C LEU A 148 -3.86 16.80 -10.94
N SER A 149 -3.33 16.62 -9.73
CA SER A 149 -3.17 15.31 -9.11
C SER A 149 -3.55 15.35 -7.63
N LEU A 150 -3.77 14.17 -7.05
CA LEU A 150 -3.66 14.05 -5.61
C LEU A 150 -2.20 14.27 -5.20
N ALA A 151 -1.98 14.80 -4.00
CA ALA A 151 -0.65 14.98 -3.46
C ALA A 151 0.09 13.64 -3.27
N VAL A 152 -0.63 12.59 -2.84
CA VAL A 152 -0.12 11.22 -2.74
C VAL A 152 -0.98 10.31 -3.65
N VAL A 153 -0.39 9.73 -4.70
CA VAL A 153 -1.02 8.76 -5.60
C VAL A 153 -0.29 7.41 -5.54
N ALA A 154 -0.88 6.43 -4.85
CA ALA A 154 -0.34 5.08 -4.80
C ALA A 154 -0.29 4.42 -6.18
N GLU A 155 0.78 3.68 -6.47
CA GLU A 155 1.17 3.32 -7.85
C GLU A 155 0.36 2.19 -8.51
N LEU A 156 -0.63 1.65 -7.81
CA LEU A 156 -1.49 0.56 -8.26
C LEU A 156 -2.94 1.05 -8.47
N ASP A 157 -3.42 0.99 -9.71
CA ASP A 157 -4.73 1.48 -10.15
C ASP A 157 -5.93 1.05 -9.28
N ASP A 158 -5.93 -0.22 -8.84
CA ASP A 158 -7.05 -0.83 -8.11
C ASP A 158 -7.10 -0.44 -6.61
N LEU A 159 -6.13 0.33 -6.11
CA LEU A 159 -6.14 0.86 -4.75
C LEU A 159 -7.20 1.95 -4.61
N THR A 160 -8.10 1.79 -3.64
CA THR A 160 -9.21 2.72 -3.37
C THR A 160 -8.82 3.79 -2.35
N VAL A 161 -9.38 4.99 -2.47
CA VAL A 161 -9.20 6.09 -1.50
C VAL A 161 -9.44 5.63 -0.07
N GLY A 162 -10.57 4.97 0.21
CA GLY A 162 -10.86 4.43 1.54
C GLY A 162 -9.91 3.31 1.98
N GLY A 163 -9.26 2.64 1.03
CA GLY A 163 -8.24 1.62 1.31
C GLY A 163 -6.92 2.23 1.76
N LEU A 164 -6.49 3.31 1.10
CA LEU A 164 -5.28 4.06 1.46
C LEU A 164 -5.43 4.71 2.83
N ILE A 165 -6.58 5.35 3.10
CA ILE A 165 -6.91 5.96 4.39
C ILE A 165 -6.82 4.96 5.56
N ASN A 166 -7.28 3.72 5.36
CA ASN A 166 -7.35 2.70 6.42
C ASN A 166 -6.15 1.73 6.41
N GLY A 167 -5.14 1.98 5.60
CA GLY A 167 -3.99 1.08 5.42
C GLY A 167 -2.70 1.72 5.91
N TYR A 168 -2.25 2.72 5.17
CA TYR A 168 -1.09 3.59 5.43
C TYR A 168 -1.08 4.63 4.31
N GLY A 169 -1.01 4.12 3.07
CA GLY A 169 -1.14 4.88 1.84
C GLY A 169 0.06 5.77 1.58
N ILE A 170 1.11 5.22 0.97
CA ILE A 170 2.29 5.97 0.56
C ILE A 170 2.63 5.69 -0.90
N GLU A 171 3.55 6.49 -1.42
CA GLU A 171 4.12 6.47 -2.77
C GLU A 171 5.32 7.43 -2.84
N GLY A 172 6.00 7.51 -3.98
CA GLY A 172 7.20 8.33 -4.18
C GLY A 172 7.14 9.82 -3.76
N SER A 173 5.98 10.49 -3.73
CA SER A 173 5.82 11.88 -3.23
C SER A 173 5.69 12.01 -1.71
N SER A 174 5.57 10.89 -0.98
CA SER A 174 5.25 10.88 0.46
C SER A 174 6.35 11.49 1.32
N HIS A 175 7.57 11.60 0.80
CA HIS A 175 8.67 12.31 1.47
C HIS A 175 8.46 13.84 1.50
N VAL A 176 7.62 14.38 0.61
CA VAL A 176 7.17 15.78 0.64
C VAL A 176 5.88 15.90 1.44
N HIS A 177 4.89 15.04 1.16
CA HIS A 177 3.51 15.22 1.61
C HIS A 177 3.07 14.35 2.79
N GLY A 178 3.93 13.45 3.27
CA GLY A 178 3.58 12.45 4.30
C GLY A 178 2.70 11.33 3.76
N LEU A 179 1.85 10.79 4.62
CA LEU A 179 0.92 9.71 4.30
C LEU A 179 -0.27 10.22 3.48
N PHE A 180 -0.98 9.32 2.81
CA PHE A 180 -2.20 9.66 2.07
C PHE A 180 -3.22 10.37 2.98
N THR A 181 -3.34 9.91 4.23
CA THR A 181 -4.20 10.52 5.25
C THR A 181 -3.78 11.95 5.61
N ASP A 182 -2.51 12.30 5.44
CA ASP A 182 -2.03 13.65 5.67
C ASP A 182 -2.54 14.63 4.60
N THR A 183 -2.80 14.13 3.39
CA THR A 183 -3.34 14.95 2.29
C THR A 183 -4.86 15.11 2.33
N VAL A 184 -5.56 14.47 3.27
CA VAL A 184 -7.03 14.50 3.31
C VAL A 184 -7.55 15.70 4.10
N GLU A 185 -8.24 16.56 3.36
CA GLU A 185 -8.93 17.77 3.84
C GLU A 185 -10.06 17.49 4.83
N ALA A 186 -10.92 16.54 4.48
CA ALA A 186 -12.11 16.25 5.24
C ALA A 186 -12.61 14.83 5.00
N TYR A 187 -13.22 14.25 6.02
CA TYR A 187 -13.91 12.98 5.97
C TYR A 187 -15.38 13.19 6.28
N GLU A 188 -16.25 12.53 5.51
CA GLU A 188 -17.63 12.28 5.91
C GLU A 188 -17.70 10.86 6.47
N ILE A 189 -17.94 10.74 7.78
CA ILE A 189 -17.87 9.47 8.50
C ILE A 189 -19.24 9.18 9.11
N VAL A 190 -19.77 7.97 8.86
CA VAL A 190 -20.91 7.45 9.62
C VAL A 190 -20.38 6.72 10.86
N LEU A 191 -20.61 7.29 12.04
CA LEU A 191 -20.20 6.74 13.33
C LEU A 191 -21.01 5.51 13.72
N ALA A 192 -20.58 4.79 14.76
CA ALA A 192 -21.23 3.58 15.26
C ALA A 192 -22.73 3.77 15.56
N GLY A 193 -23.11 4.93 16.11
CA GLY A 193 -24.49 5.31 16.40
C GLY A 193 -25.34 5.68 15.18
N GLY A 194 -24.78 5.64 13.97
CA GLY A 194 -25.44 6.08 12.73
C GLY A 194 -25.54 7.60 12.61
N GLU A 195 -24.70 8.35 13.30
CA GLU A 195 -24.52 9.78 13.09
C GLU A 195 -23.55 10.02 11.94
N LEU A 196 -23.90 10.93 11.03
CA LEU A 196 -22.97 11.41 10.01
C LEU A 196 -22.23 12.62 10.57
N VAL A 197 -20.91 12.50 10.68
CA VAL A 197 -20.04 13.59 11.08
C VAL A 197 -19.13 13.98 9.93
N ARG A 198 -18.78 15.27 9.88
CA ARG A 198 -17.74 15.79 9.00
C ARG A 198 -16.53 16.14 9.86
N ALA A 199 -15.43 15.41 9.69
CA ALA A 199 -14.15 15.74 10.27
C ALA A 199 -13.34 16.54 9.24
N THR A 200 -12.66 17.61 9.65
CA THR A 200 -11.79 18.43 8.77
C THR A 200 -10.39 18.53 9.38
N ARG A 201 -9.36 18.71 8.54
CA ARG A 201 -7.96 18.83 8.94
C ARG A 201 -7.40 20.25 8.83
N ASP A 202 -7.76 20.93 7.74
CA ASP A 202 -7.16 22.17 7.21
C ASP A 202 -5.91 21.92 6.28
N ASN A 203 -6.17 21.33 5.07
CA ASN A 203 -5.49 21.26 3.71
C ASN A 203 -4.05 20.68 3.46
N GLU A 204 -3.66 20.07 2.30
CA GLU A 204 -3.41 20.59 0.89
C GLU A 204 -3.50 19.54 -0.30
N LEU A 205 -3.87 19.97 -1.54
CA LEU A 205 -3.55 19.29 -2.83
C LEU A 205 -2.44 20.07 -3.56
N VAL A 206 -1.64 19.38 -4.39
CA VAL A 206 -0.50 20.00 -5.08
C VAL A 206 -0.70 20.25 -6.56
N HIS A 207 -0.09 21.33 -7.04
CA HIS A 207 0.06 21.60 -8.46
C HIS A 207 1.05 20.61 -9.09
N ILE A 208 0.76 20.13 -10.29
CA ILE A 208 1.61 19.19 -11.03
C ILE A 208 1.87 19.68 -12.46
N ASN A 209 2.95 19.20 -13.09
CA ASN A 209 3.17 19.40 -14.53
C ASN A 209 2.88 18.11 -15.33
N GLU A 210 2.81 18.22 -16.66
CA GLU A 210 2.36 17.13 -17.54
C GLU A 210 3.34 15.97 -17.68
N TYR A 211 4.62 16.20 -17.36
CA TYR A 211 5.67 15.20 -17.37
C TYR A 211 6.41 15.13 -16.03
N MET A 212 6.89 13.93 -15.71
CA MET A 212 7.87 13.67 -14.68
C MET A 212 9.25 13.53 -15.33
N LYS A 213 10.17 14.44 -15.02
CA LYS A 213 11.58 14.30 -15.36
C LYS A 213 12.23 13.38 -14.34
N LEU A 214 12.53 12.16 -14.74
CA LEU A 214 13.03 11.11 -13.88
C LEU A 214 14.52 10.85 -14.16
N THR A 215 15.32 10.85 -13.10
CA THR A 215 16.75 10.51 -13.12
C THR A 215 16.95 9.15 -12.49
N TYR A 216 17.63 8.24 -13.18
CA TYR A 216 17.97 6.90 -12.69
C TYR A 216 19.45 6.86 -12.28
N ILE A 217 19.72 6.64 -11.01
CA ILE A 217 21.05 6.72 -10.40
C ILE A 217 21.46 5.32 -9.92
N PRO A 218 22.37 4.62 -10.62
CA PRO A 218 22.85 3.32 -10.17
C PRO A 218 23.79 3.46 -8.97
N VAL A 219 23.57 2.64 -7.94
CA VAL A 219 24.41 2.56 -6.75
C VAL A 219 24.95 1.14 -6.62
N LYS A 220 26.28 1.02 -6.45
CA LYS A 220 26.98 -0.27 -6.29
C LYS A 220 27.87 -0.20 -5.05
N GLY A 221 27.83 -1.25 -4.25
CA GLY A 221 28.49 -1.33 -2.95
C GLY A 221 27.70 -2.25 -2.03
N ASP A 222 28.11 -2.41 -0.78
CA ASP A 222 27.32 -3.15 0.21
C ASP A 222 25.97 -2.47 0.50
N LEU A 223 25.10 -3.15 1.27
CA LEU A 223 23.75 -2.66 1.59
C LEU A 223 23.78 -1.31 2.34
N GLN A 224 24.80 -1.06 3.15
CA GLN A 224 25.02 0.24 3.80
C GLN A 224 25.36 1.33 2.77
N THR A 225 26.19 1.04 1.78
CA THR A 225 26.48 1.95 0.67
C THR A 225 25.22 2.24 -0.16
N ILE A 226 24.38 1.22 -0.39
CA ILE A 226 23.10 1.38 -1.10
C ILE A 226 22.14 2.27 -0.30
N ALA A 227 21.96 2.02 1.00
CA ALA A 227 21.15 2.84 1.89
C ALA A 227 21.65 4.30 1.93
N GLN A 228 22.97 4.48 1.93
CA GLN A 228 23.58 5.80 1.91
C GLN A 228 23.32 6.55 0.60
N GLY A 229 23.43 5.86 -0.54
CA GLY A 229 23.10 6.41 -1.86
C GLY A 229 21.62 6.75 -2.01
N TYR A 230 20.75 5.90 -1.44
CA TYR A 230 19.32 6.17 -1.30
C TYR A 230 19.06 7.45 -0.51
N MET A 231 19.63 7.58 0.69
CA MET A 231 19.46 8.78 1.53
C MET A 231 19.94 10.06 0.83
N TYR A 232 21.08 10.01 0.14
CA TYR A 232 21.58 11.19 -0.61
C TYR A 232 20.72 11.61 -1.79
N SER A 233 19.89 10.71 -2.32
CA SER A 233 19.05 11.03 -3.47
C SER A 233 17.92 12.02 -3.13
N PHE A 234 17.63 12.25 -1.84
CA PHE A 234 16.53 13.13 -1.42
C PHE A 234 16.74 13.89 -0.11
N ALA A 235 17.69 13.48 0.73
CA ALA A 235 18.05 14.19 1.95
C ALA A 235 19.48 14.75 1.78
N PRO A 236 19.67 15.93 1.16
CA PRO A 236 21.00 16.47 0.91
C PRO A 236 21.71 16.83 2.22
N ARG A 237 23.01 16.56 2.32
CA ARG A 237 23.80 16.78 3.55
C ARG A 237 23.92 18.24 3.98
N ASP A 238 23.85 19.16 3.03
CA ASP A 238 23.85 20.60 3.29
C ASP A 238 22.45 21.15 3.61
N GLY A 239 21.43 20.29 3.60
CA GLY A 239 20.05 20.65 3.92
C GLY A 239 19.38 21.55 2.88
N ASP A 240 19.97 21.73 1.70
CA ASP A 240 19.44 22.62 0.66
C ASP A 240 18.11 22.10 0.09
N PRO A 241 16.97 22.77 0.39
CA PRO A 241 15.66 22.30 -0.07
C PRO A 241 15.53 22.26 -1.59
N ALA A 242 16.31 23.06 -2.33
CA ALA A 242 16.28 23.09 -3.79
C ALA A 242 16.83 21.81 -4.44
N LYS A 243 17.50 20.95 -3.66
CA LYS A 243 18.02 19.65 -4.12
C LYS A 243 17.10 18.49 -3.77
N ILE A 244 16.02 18.74 -3.03
CA ILE A 244 15.02 17.73 -2.70
C ILE A 244 14.12 17.55 -3.94
N PRO A 245 14.04 16.34 -4.51
CA PRO A 245 13.18 16.08 -5.67
C PRO A 245 11.70 16.09 -5.29
N ASP A 246 10.80 16.13 -6.27
CA ASP A 246 9.36 15.98 -6.03
C ASP A 246 8.96 14.52 -5.75
N PHE A 247 9.74 13.56 -6.29
CA PHE A 247 9.51 12.13 -6.14
C PHE A 247 10.81 11.36 -5.90
N VAL A 248 10.74 10.31 -5.09
CA VAL A 248 11.87 9.43 -4.79
C VAL A 248 11.40 7.99 -4.70
N GLU A 249 12.10 7.10 -5.39
CA GLU A 249 11.96 5.66 -5.21
C GLU A 249 13.34 5.00 -5.31
N GLY A 250 13.61 4.01 -4.45
CA GLY A 250 14.75 3.12 -4.59
C GLY A 250 14.30 1.71 -4.95
N MET A 251 15.10 1.05 -5.81
CA MET A 251 14.95 -0.37 -6.11
C MET A 251 16.28 -1.07 -5.84
N VAL A 252 16.31 -1.98 -4.87
CA VAL A 252 17.49 -2.81 -4.57
C VAL A 252 17.32 -4.16 -5.26
N TYR A 253 18.20 -4.50 -6.20
CA TYR A 253 18.06 -5.71 -7.01
C TYR A 253 18.91 -6.88 -6.50
N ARG A 254 19.98 -6.57 -5.77
CA ARG A 254 20.95 -7.51 -5.20
C ARG A 254 21.54 -6.88 -3.93
N PRO A 255 22.23 -7.68 -3.07
CA PRO A 255 22.95 -7.14 -1.92
C PRO A 255 24.03 -6.10 -2.28
N SER A 256 24.40 -6.05 -3.56
CA SER A 256 25.44 -5.18 -4.08
C SER A 256 25.00 -4.15 -5.15
N GLU A 257 23.72 -4.14 -5.53
CA GLU A 257 23.22 -3.33 -6.65
C GLU A 257 21.84 -2.75 -6.37
N GLY A 258 21.74 -1.41 -6.43
CA GLY A 258 20.48 -0.66 -6.37
C GLY A 258 20.39 0.44 -7.42
N VAL A 259 19.18 0.91 -7.67
CA VAL A 259 18.90 2.08 -8.52
C VAL A 259 18.00 3.04 -7.76
N MET A 260 18.46 4.26 -7.58
CA MET A 260 17.67 5.35 -7.00
C MET A 260 17.05 6.16 -8.13
N MET A 261 15.80 6.55 -7.98
CA MET A 261 15.03 7.26 -8.98
C MET A 261 14.49 8.53 -8.36
N THR A 262 14.93 9.67 -8.90
CA THR A 262 14.51 10.99 -8.42
C THR A 262 13.74 11.72 -9.52
N GLY A 263 12.55 12.20 -9.18
CA GLY A 263 11.61 12.81 -10.10
C GLY A 263 11.40 14.29 -9.81
N THR A 264 11.32 15.11 -10.84
CA THR A 264 10.85 16.50 -10.75
C THR A 264 9.80 16.78 -11.81
N TYR A 265 8.79 17.58 -11.49
CA TYR A 265 7.76 17.96 -12.45
C TYR A 265 8.34 18.82 -13.57
N ALA A 266 8.06 18.46 -14.82
CA ALA A 266 8.50 19.17 -16.02
C ALA A 266 7.32 19.51 -16.93
N SER A 267 7.36 20.70 -17.52
CA SER A 267 6.37 21.15 -18.50
C SER A 267 6.48 20.38 -19.82
N ARG A 268 5.40 20.42 -20.60
CA ARG A 268 5.41 19.90 -21.97
C ARG A 268 6.46 20.56 -22.86
N GLU A 269 6.71 21.87 -22.72
CA GLU A 269 7.73 22.57 -23.49
C GLU A 269 9.13 22.02 -23.18
N GLU A 270 9.44 21.82 -21.90
CA GLU A 270 10.73 21.24 -21.48
C GLU A 270 10.90 19.82 -22.02
N ALA A 271 9.92 18.95 -21.81
CA ALA A 271 9.99 17.55 -22.23
C ALA A 271 10.22 17.40 -23.74
N LYS A 272 9.70 18.32 -24.56
CA LYS A 272 9.83 18.32 -26.03
C LYS A 272 11.08 19.03 -26.57
N LYS A 273 11.94 19.62 -25.72
CA LYS A 273 13.20 20.22 -26.19
C LYS A 273 14.09 19.19 -26.87
N LYS A 274 14.77 19.62 -27.95
CA LYS A 274 15.69 18.75 -28.72
C LYS A 274 16.76 18.17 -27.79
N GLY A 275 16.91 16.85 -27.80
CA GLY A 275 17.86 16.10 -26.95
C GLY A 275 17.22 15.40 -25.75
N ASN A 276 16.05 15.87 -25.29
CA ASN A 276 15.27 15.19 -24.25
C ASN A 276 14.57 13.95 -24.82
N LYS A 277 14.44 12.91 -23.98
CA LYS A 277 13.81 11.64 -24.35
C LYS A 277 12.51 11.47 -23.57
N ILE A 278 11.40 11.38 -24.30
CA ILE A 278 10.10 11.06 -23.72
C ILE A 278 9.94 9.53 -23.70
N ASN A 279 9.65 8.96 -22.52
CA ASN A 279 9.41 7.55 -22.34
C ASN A 279 7.97 7.31 -21.87
N ASN A 280 7.09 6.88 -22.78
CA ASN A 280 5.73 6.45 -22.42
C ASN A 280 5.77 5.04 -21.79
N VAL A 281 6.12 4.92 -20.52
CA VAL A 281 6.28 3.64 -19.81
C VAL A 281 5.00 2.80 -19.75
N GLY A 282 3.83 3.42 -19.91
CA GLY A 282 2.52 2.76 -19.89
C GLY A 282 2.18 1.96 -21.16
N TRP A 283 3.03 1.96 -22.18
CA TRP A 283 2.81 1.11 -23.36
C TRP A 283 2.97 -0.37 -23.01
N TRP A 284 1.92 -1.16 -23.25
CA TRP A 284 1.82 -2.56 -22.80
C TRP A 284 2.93 -3.50 -23.32
N PHE A 285 3.58 -3.15 -24.43
CA PHE A 285 4.67 -3.91 -25.03
C PHE A 285 6.06 -3.47 -24.53
N LYS A 286 6.17 -2.50 -23.60
CA LYS A 286 7.43 -2.09 -22.97
C LYS A 286 7.81 -2.98 -21.79
N PRO A 287 9.11 -3.07 -21.43
CA PRO A 287 9.52 -3.84 -20.27
C PRO A 287 8.82 -3.31 -19.03
N TRP A 288 8.58 -4.18 -18.05
CA TRP A 288 8.06 -3.74 -16.76
C TRP A 288 8.98 -2.70 -16.15
N PHE A 289 8.40 -1.68 -15.50
CA PHE A 289 9.14 -0.48 -15.10
C PHE A 289 10.37 -0.81 -14.24
N TYR A 290 10.22 -1.68 -13.24
CA TYR A 290 11.34 -2.10 -12.40
C TYR A 290 12.47 -2.80 -13.18
N GLN A 291 12.18 -3.53 -14.26
CA GLN A 291 13.22 -4.14 -15.10
C GLN A 291 13.89 -3.09 -16.01
N TYR A 292 13.11 -2.11 -16.46
CA TYR A 292 13.64 -0.98 -17.25
C TYR A 292 14.58 -0.12 -16.40
N ALA A 293 14.18 0.22 -15.17
CA ALA A 293 15.00 0.94 -14.19
C ALA A 293 16.32 0.21 -13.92
N GLN A 294 16.28 -1.12 -13.79
CA GLN A 294 17.46 -1.97 -13.58
C GLN A 294 18.54 -1.78 -14.66
N THR A 295 18.17 -1.35 -15.87
CA THR A 295 19.14 -1.13 -16.95
C THR A 295 20.16 -0.02 -16.62
N ALA A 296 19.85 0.88 -15.68
CA ALA A 296 20.80 1.89 -15.18
C ALA A 296 22.09 1.28 -14.64
N LEU A 297 22.03 0.08 -14.03
CA LEU A 297 23.21 -0.64 -13.50
C LEU A 297 24.26 -0.96 -14.58
N LYS A 298 23.83 -1.05 -15.84
CA LYS A 298 24.68 -1.29 -17.01
C LYS A 298 24.94 -0.02 -17.82
N ARG A 299 23.93 0.86 -17.93
CA ARG A 299 23.97 2.06 -18.78
C ARG A 299 24.66 3.25 -18.12
N GLY A 300 24.81 3.23 -16.80
CA GLY A 300 25.14 4.41 -16.02
C GLY A 300 23.89 5.25 -15.73
N GLU A 301 24.11 6.41 -15.12
CA GLU A 301 23.04 7.37 -14.83
C GLU A 301 22.42 7.92 -16.12
N PHE A 302 21.09 8.07 -16.14
CA PHE A 302 20.39 8.69 -17.25
C PHE A 302 19.09 9.37 -16.84
N VAL A 303 18.63 10.29 -17.69
CA VAL A 303 17.41 11.10 -17.49
C VAL A 303 16.43 10.88 -18.63
N GLU A 304 15.13 10.85 -18.31
CA GLU A 304 14.02 10.83 -19.27
C GLU A 304 12.79 11.55 -18.74
N TYR A 305 11.80 11.77 -19.62
CA TYR A 305 10.54 12.44 -19.31
C TYR A 305 9.40 11.45 -19.51
N ILE A 306 8.67 11.15 -18.45
CA ILE A 306 7.55 10.21 -18.46
C ILE A 306 6.26 11.02 -18.32
N PRO A 307 5.20 10.78 -19.11
CA PRO A 307 3.91 11.43 -18.85
C PRO A 307 3.47 11.20 -17.41
N THR A 308 3.09 12.25 -16.67
CA THR A 308 2.88 12.19 -15.21
C THR A 308 1.91 11.09 -14.79
N ARG A 309 0.80 10.89 -15.52
CA ARG A 309 -0.13 9.78 -15.27
C ARG A 309 0.54 8.41 -15.38
N GLU A 310 1.37 8.20 -16.41
CA GLU A 310 2.05 6.93 -16.61
C GLU A 310 3.12 6.69 -15.55
N TYR A 311 3.76 7.77 -15.06
CA TYR A 311 4.69 7.69 -13.94
C TYR A 311 4.00 7.25 -12.65
N TYR A 312 2.82 7.79 -12.32
CA TYR A 312 2.07 7.32 -11.15
C TYR A 312 1.74 5.83 -11.24
N HIS A 313 1.32 5.34 -12.41
CA HIS A 313 0.88 3.94 -12.58
C HIS A 313 1.98 3.00 -13.07
N ARG A 314 3.25 3.38 -12.94
CA ARG A 314 4.42 2.68 -13.51
C ARG A 314 4.54 1.22 -13.09
N HIS A 315 4.02 0.87 -11.91
CA HIS A 315 4.08 -0.49 -11.34
C HIS A 315 2.82 -1.33 -11.60
N THR A 316 1.78 -0.75 -12.21
CA THR A 316 0.47 -1.41 -12.36
C THR A 316 0.56 -2.67 -13.24
N SER A 317 1.16 -2.60 -14.44
CA SER A 317 1.16 -3.73 -15.39
C SER A 317 1.87 -4.98 -14.88
N SER A 318 2.83 -4.83 -13.96
CA SER A 318 3.60 -5.93 -13.38
C SER A 318 3.17 -6.31 -11.97
N LEU A 319 2.14 -5.66 -11.41
CA LEU A 319 1.78 -5.75 -10.00
C LEU A 319 3.04 -5.55 -9.14
N TYR A 320 3.67 -4.38 -9.26
CA TYR A 320 5.05 -4.12 -8.82
C TYR A 320 6.05 -5.01 -9.56
N TRP A 321 6.48 -6.13 -8.97
CA TRP A 321 7.31 -7.17 -9.62
C TRP A 321 6.79 -8.59 -9.38
N GLU A 322 5.63 -8.73 -8.74
CA GLU A 322 5.05 -10.04 -8.44
C GLU A 322 4.51 -10.74 -9.68
N GLY A 323 4.25 -9.98 -10.75
CA GLY A 323 3.81 -10.50 -12.04
C GLY A 323 4.69 -11.65 -12.55
N LYS A 324 5.99 -11.66 -12.21
CA LYS A 324 6.92 -12.74 -12.60
C LYS A 324 6.65 -14.07 -11.90
N LEU A 325 6.14 -14.05 -10.67
CA LEU A 325 5.76 -15.28 -9.95
C LEU A 325 4.46 -15.89 -10.50
N ILE A 326 3.60 -15.05 -11.07
CA ILE A 326 2.31 -15.46 -11.63
C ILE A 326 2.49 -15.90 -13.10
N LEU A 327 3.28 -15.15 -13.86
CA LEU A 327 3.58 -15.35 -15.27
C LEU A 327 5.11 -15.27 -15.47
N PRO A 328 5.85 -16.40 -15.33
CA PRO A 328 7.32 -16.41 -15.40
C PRO A 328 7.93 -15.89 -16.70
N PHE A 329 7.16 -15.94 -17.79
CA PHE A 329 7.52 -15.43 -19.12
C PHE A 329 6.78 -14.14 -19.49
N GLY A 330 6.06 -13.53 -18.55
CA GLY A 330 5.28 -12.30 -18.77
C GLY A 330 6.14 -11.10 -19.16
N ASP A 331 7.43 -11.15 -18.88
CA ASP A 331 8.43 -10.14 -19.25
C ASP A 331 9.03 -10.34 -20.65
N GLN A 332 8.75 -11.46 -21.32
CA GLN A 332 9.26 -11.74 -22.67
C GLN A 332 8.57 -10.85 -23.71
N PHE A 333 9.33 -10.39 -24.71
CA PHE A 333 8.83 -9.47 -25.72
C PHE A 333 7.58 -10.00 -26.45
N TRP A 334 7.58 -11.27 -26.87
CA TRP A 334 6.45 -11.88 -27.57
C TRP A 334 5.18 -11.90 -26.71
N PHE A 335 5.30 -12.13 -25.39
CA PHE A 335 4.17 -12.12 -24.49
C PHE A 335 3.64 -10.70 -24.32
N ARG A 336 4.52 -9.74 -24.02
CA ARG A 336 4.13 -8.35 -23.84
C ARG A 336 3.50 -7.76 -25.10
N PHE A 337 4.00 -8.13 -26.27
CA PHE A 337 3.46 -7.68 -27.55
C PHE A 337 2.05 -8.25 -27.83
N LEU A 338 1.85 -9.56 -27.64
CA LEU A 338 0.59 -10.23 -27.98
C LEU A 338 -0.49 -10.14 -26.88
N PHE A 339 -0.07 -10.21 -25.61
CA PHE A 339 -0.95 -10.36 -24.44
C PHE A 339 -0.72 -9.28 -23.37
N GLY A 340 0.30 -8.43 -23.49
CA GLY A 340 0.59 -7.41 -22.48
C GLY A 340 -0.56 -6.41 -22.24
N TRP A 341 -1.39 -6.16 -23.25
CA TRP A 341 -2.57 -5.29 -23.14
C TRP A 341 -3.69 -5.87 -22.26
N LEU A 342 -3.61 -7.16 -21.89
CA LEU A 342 -4.49 -7.80 -20.91
C LEU A 342 -3.98 -7.65 -19.46
N MET A 343 -2.76 -7.15 -19.27
CA MET A 343 -2.18 -6.96 -17.94
C MET A 343 -2.67 -5.64 -17.30
N PRO A 344 -2.73 -5.56 -15.96
CA PRO A 344 -2.50 -6.65 -15.01
C PRO A 344 -3.73 -7.56 -14.83
N PRO A 345 -3.54 -8.83 -14.43
CA PRO A 345 -4.66 -9.66 -13.99
C PRO A 345 -5.34 -9.02 -12.78
N LYS A 346 -6.67 -9.11 -12.70
CA LYS A 346 -7.43 -8.58 -11.56
C LYS A 346 -7.11 -9.44 -10.33
N VAL A 347 -6.52 -8.81 -9.30
CA VAL A 347 -6.11 -9.49 -8.05
C VAL A 347 -7.28 -10.26 -7.44
N SER A 348 -8.50 -9.74 -7.54
CA SER A 348 -9.68 -10.41 -7.00
C SER A 348 -10.02 -11.73 -7.67
N LEU A 349 -9.76 -11.83 -8.98
CA LEU A 349 -10.01 -13.06 -9.74
C LEU A 349 -8.86 -14.06 -9.56
N LEU A 350 -7.63 -13.57 -9.39
CA LEU A 350 -6.50 -14.41 -8.97
C LEU A 350 -6.81 -15.09 -7.63
N LYS A 351 -7.39 -14.37 -6.66
CA LYS A 351 -7.82 -14.95 -5.38
C LYS A 351 -9.00 -15.90 -5.52
N ALA A 352 -10.01 -15.55 -6.31
CA ALA A 352 -11.20 -16.40 -6.48
C ALA A 352 -10.88 -17.77 -7.10
N THR A 353 -9.80 -17.86 -7.89
CA THR A 353 -9.31 -19.11 -8.49
C THR A 353 -8.33 -19.88 -7.58
N GLN A 354 -8.07 -19.41 -6.36
CA GLN A 354 -7.22 -20.12 -5.38
C GLN A 354 -8.07 -21.02 -4.50
N GLY A 355 -7.84 -22.34 -4.58
CA GLY A 355 -8.25 -23.27 -3.53
C GLY A 355 -7.46 -23.03 -2.23
N GLU A 356 -7.96 -23.57 -1.10
CA GLU A 356 -7.35 -23.38 0.23
C GLU A 356 -5.86 -23.79 0.26
N ALA A 357 -5.51 -24.88 -0.43
CA ALA A 357 -4.14 -25.36 -0.53
C ALA A 357 -3.18 -24.38 -1.23
N ILE A 358 -3.65 -23.75 -2.32
CA ILE A 358 -2.85 -22.75 -3.05
C ILE A 358 -2.70 -21.48 -2.21
N ARG A 359 -3.78 -21.05 -1.55
CA ARG A 359 -3.74 -19.88 -0.66
C ARG A 359 -2.74 -20.09 0.49
N ASN A 360 -2.76 -21.25 1.14
CA ASN A 360 -1.82 -21.58 2.22
C ASN A 360 -0.38 -21.62 1.70
N TYR A 361 -0.16 -22.16 0.50
CA TYR A 361 1.16 -22.13 -0.14
C TYR A 361 1.71 -20.72 -0.28
N TYR A 362 0.93 -19.78 -0.83
CA TYR A 362 1.39 -18.39 -0.94
C TYR A 362 1.62 -17.77 0.44
N HIS A 363 0.80 -18.07 1.44
CA HIS A 363 1.04 -17.57 2.80
C HIS A 363 2.33 -18.09 3.45
N GLU A 364 2.79 -19.28 3.08
CA GLU A 364 4.01 -19.90 3.65
C GLU A 364 5.26 -19.58 2.84
N MET A 365 5.12 -19.46 1.52
CA MET A 365 6.23 -19.43 0.57
C MET A 365 6.44 -18.09 -0.11
N HIS A 366 5.64 -17.08 0.25
CA HIS A 366 5.68 -15.75 -0.35
C HIS A 366 5.56 -14.70 0.76
N VAL A 367 6.37 -13.65 0.66
CA VAL A 367 6.39 -12.54 1.61
C VAL A 367 5.79 -11.33 0.92
N ILE A 368 4.76 -10.74 1.53
CA ILE A 368 4.23 -9.41 1.22
C ILE A 368 4.21 -8.65 2.53
N GLN A 369 5.32 -7.99 2.82
CA GLN A 369 5.54 -7.27 4.06
C GLN A 369 6.29 -5.98 3.77
N ASP A 370 6.24 -5.09 4.74
CA ASP A 370 6.85 -3.77 4.68
C ASP A 370 7.46 -3.47 6.04
N MET A 371 8.62 -2.83 6.02
CA MET A 371 9.28 -2.34 7.22
C MET A 371 9.36 -0.82 7.12
N LEU A 372 8.52 -0.14 7.90
CA LEU A 372 8.57 1.32 8.02
C LEU A 372 9.61 1.65 9.09
N VAL A 373 10.77 2.14 8.68
CA VAL A 373 11.91 2.34 9.58
C VAL A 373 12.39 3.79 9.53
N PRO A 374 12.94 4.33 10.63
CA PRO A 374 13.63 5.60 10.57
C PRO A 374 14.71 5.60 9.46
N LEU A 375 14.89 6.71 8.75
CA LEU A 375 15.78 6.77 7.59
C LEU A 375 17.21 6.30 7.89
N TYR A 376 17.72 6.63 9.08
CA TYR A 376 19.06 6.22 9.50
C TYR A 376 19.20 4.70 9.75
N LYS A 377 18.08 3.95 9.80
CA LYS A 377 18.02 2.49 9.98
C LYS A 377 17.82 1.69 8.69
N VAL A 378 17.73 2.35 7.53
CA VAL A 378 17.50 1.66 6.24
C VAL A 378 18.60 0.65 5.93
N GLY A 379 19.88 0.98 6.22
CA GLY A 379 20.99 0.04 6.03
C GLY A 379 20.83 -1.22 6.87
N ASP A 380 20.56 -1.07 8.17
CA ASP A 380 20.32 -2.18 9.10
C ASP A 380 19.13 -3.04 8.67
N ALA A 381 18.05 -2.41 8.19
CA ALA A 381 16.87 -3.11 7.69
C ALA A 381 17.18 -3.93 6.43
N LEU A 382 17.93 -3.37 5.48
CA LEU A 382 18.35 -4.08 4.28
C LEU A 382 19.20 -5.31 4.62
N GLU A 383 20.19 -5.18 5.50
CA GLU A 383 21.04 -6.28 5.95
C GLU A 383 20.24 -7.36 6.68
N TRP A 384 19.26 -6.94 7.48
CA TRP A 384 18.35 -7.86 8.15
C TRP A 384 17.52 -8.67 7.14
N VAL A 385 16.93 -8.01 6.14
CA VAL A 385 16.12 -8.67 5.09
C VAL A 385 16.97 -9.63 4.26
N ASP A 386 18.19 -9.24 3.92
CA ASP A 386 19.12 -10.10 3.20
C ASP A 386 19.41 -11.38 3.99
N ARG A 387 19.76 -11.27 5.29
CA ARG A 387 20.08 -12.42 6.14
C ARG A 387 18.88 -13.34 6.38
N GLU A 388 17.71 -12.80 6.69
CA GLU A 388 16.57 -13.62 7.14
C GLU A 388 15.75 -14.17 5.95
N MET A 389 15.56 -13.36 4.90
CA MET A 389 14.62 -13.64 3.81
C MET A 389 15.26 -13.74 2.42
N GLU A 390 16.40 -13.08 2.17
CA GLU A 390 17.07 -13.04 0.85
C GLU A 390 16.10 -12.66 -0.30
N VAL A 391 15.20 -11.71 -0.04
CA VAL A 391 14.18 -11.28 -1.00
C VAL A 391 14.72 -10.16 -1.87
N TYR A 392 14.59 -10.32 -3.20
CA TYR A 392 14.88 -9.27 -4.18
C TYR A 392 13.91 -9.34 -5.37
N PRO A 393 13.59 -8.20 -6.00
CA PRO A 393 14.03 -6.86 -5.62
C PRO A 393 13.29 -6.29 -4.40
N LEU A 394 13.88 -5.32 -3.71
CA LEU A 394 13.29 -4.56 -2.61
C LEU A 394 12.90 -3.16 -3.07
N TRP A 395 11.77 -2.67 -2.56
CA TRP A 395 11.32 -1.30 -2.72
C TRP A 395 11.86 -0.41 -1.61
N LEU A 396 12.22 0.83 -1.91
CA LEU A 396 12.49 1.86 -0.90
C LEU A 396 11.67 3.10 -1.22
N CYS A 397 10.82 3.53 -0.29
CA CYS A 397 9.98 4.71 -0.45
C CYS A 397 10.05 5.61 0.80
N PRO A 398 10.61 6.83 0.70
CA PRO A 398 10.75 7.68 1.86
C PRO A 398 9.42 8.37 2.17
N HIS A 399 9.16 8.63 3.45
CA HIS A 399 8.01 9.39 3.89
C HIS A 399 8.30 10.16 5.18
N LYS A 400 7.65 11.30 5.33
CA LYS A 400 7.68 12.07 6.58
C LYS A 400 6.65 11.52 7.55
N LEU A 401 7.07 11.32 8.79
CA LEU A 401 6.17 11.11 9.91
C LEU A 401 6.07 12.41 10.69
N PHE A 402 4.94 13.10 10.55
CA PHE A 402 4.74 14.41 11.18
C PHE A 402 4.48 14.29 12.68
N LYS A 403 5.06 15.20 13.44
CA LYS A 403 4.70 15.43 14.84
C LYS A 403 3.33 16.09 14.91
N GLN A 404 2.35 15.37 15.44
CA GLN A 404 0.98 15.85 15.58
C GLN A 404 0.73 16.41 17.01
N PRO A 405 -0.16 17.40 17.18
CA PRO A 405 -0.55 17.89 18.50
C PRO A 405 -1.14 16.81 19.42
N VAL A 406 -1.77 15.81 18.81
CA VAL A 406 -2.29 14.61 19.48
C VAL A 406 -1.58 13.41 18.88
N LYS A 407 -0.95 12.61 19.74
CA LYS A 407 -0.21 11.41 19.32
C LYS A 407 -1.18 10.40 18.69
N SER A 408 -0.88 9.99 17.46
CA SER A 408 -1.63 8.96 16.74
C SER A 408 -1.04 7.57 17.00
N MET A 409 -1.59 6.51 16.38
CA MET A 409 -1.03 5.15 16.50
C MET A 409 0.44 5.05 16.06
N ILE A 410 0.88 5.97 15.22
CA ILE A 410 2.25 6.14 14.76
C ILE A 410 2.69 7.57 15.09
N SER A 411 3.96 7.72 15.45
CA SER A 411 4.56 9.02 15.74
C SER A 411 6.07 8.98 15.55
N PRO A 412 6.72 10.14 15.35
CA PRO A 412 8.18 10.22 15.42
C PRO A 412 8.75 9.62 16.71
N GLU A 413 10.02 9.23 16.66
CA GLU A 413 10.79 8.80 17.83
C GLU A 413 10.85 9.92 18.87
N PRO A 414 10.68 9.61 20.17
CA PRO A 414 10.85 10.60 21.22
C PRO A 414 12.25 11.24 21.16
N GLY A 415 12.30 12.57 21.02
CA GLY A 415 13.54 13.33 21.02
C GLY A 415 14.21 13.48 19.64
N PHE A 416 13.55 13.04 18.57
CA PHE A 416 14.05 13.26 17.20
C PHE A 416 14.32 14.75 16.90
N GLU A 417 13.58 15.67 17.53
CA GLU A 417 13.74 17.11 17.34
C GLU A 417 15.05 17.67 17.92
N TYR A 418 15.70 16.93 18.83
CA TYR A 418 17.01 17.30 19.38
C TYR A 418 18.15 16.64 18.61
N GLU A 419 17.90 15.45 18.07
CA GLU A 419 18.89 14.70 17.30
C GLU A 419 19.03 15.22 15.86
N MET A 420 17.91 15.66 15.27
CA MET A 420 17.82 16.28 13.93
C MET A 420 18.68 15.54 12.90
N ARG A 421 18.42 14.24 12.72
CA ARG A 421 19.22 13.43 11.81
C ARG A 421 18.96 13.84 10.35
N GLN A 422 19.80 13.36 9.44
CA GLN A 422 19.69 13.67 8.03
C GLN A 422 18.30 13.29 7.49
N GLY A 423 17.60 14.27 6.91
CA GLY A 423 16.25 14.12 6.39
C GLY A 423 15.15 14.57 7.37
N ASP A 424 15.46 14.66 8.66
CA ASP A 424 14.53 15.16 9.67
C ASP A 424 14.34 16.68 9.53
N THR A 425 13.18 17.12 10.00
CA THR A 425 12.73 18.52 10.03
C THR A 425 12.21 18.82 11.43
N GLU A 426 12.05 20.10 11.79
CA GLU A 426 11.58 20.48 13.14
C GLU A 426 10.22 19.88 13.51
N ASP A 427 9.39 19.58 12.50
CA ASP A 427 8.01 19.11 12.64
C ASP A 427 7.80 17.67 12.14
N ALA A 428 8.82 17.00 11.59
CA ALA A 428 8.69 15.63 11.10
C ALA A 428 10.02 14.86 11.09
N GLN A 429 9.94 13.57 11.42
CA GLN A 429 11.05 12.64 11.27
C GLN A 429 10.95 11.91 9.94
N MET A 430 12.08 11.70 9.27
CA MET A 430 12.11 10.95 8.01
C MET A 430 12.14 9.44 8.26
N TYR A 431 11.20 8.75 7.64
CA TYR A 431 11.09 7.30 7.62
C TYR A 431 11.20 6.77 6.19
N THR A 432 11.36 5.46 6.06
CA THR A 432 11.40 4.75 4.79
C THR A 432 10.59 3.48 4.90
N ASP A 433 9.76 3.23 3.90
CA ASP A 433 9.17 1.92 3.67
C ASP A 433 10.15 1.05 2.89
N VAL A 434 10.56 -0.06 3.49
CA VAL A 434 11.29 -1.14 2.84
C VAL A 434 10.28 -2.22 2.44
N GLY A 435 9.84 -2.18 1.19
CA GLY A 435 8.84 -3.10 0.63
C GLY A 435 9.43 -4.44 0.22
N ILE A 436 8.95 -5.52 0.84
CA ILE A 436 9.43 -6.90 0.70
C ILE A 436 8.32 -7.75 0.04
N TYR A 437 8.30 -7.78 -1.29
CA TYR A 437 7.24 -8.43 -2.07
C TYR A 437 7.79 -9.50 -3.03
N TYR A 438 8.11 -10.70 -2.53
CA TYR A 438 8.53 -11.80 -3.41
C TYR A 438 8.57 -13.15 -2.70
N ALA A 439 8.91 -14.18 -3.47
CA ALA A 439 9.33 -15.46 -2.92
C ALA A 439 10.75 -15.33 -2.32
N PRO A 440 10.95 -15.69 -1.04
CA PRO A 440 12.26 -15.70 -0.39
C PRO A 440 13.31 -16.53 -1.14
N GLY A 441 14.58 -16.15 -1.04
CA GLY A 441 15.70 -16.88 -1.66
C GLY A 441 15.71 -18.38 -1.36
N PRO A 442 15.53 -18.81 -0.09
CA PRO A 442 15.42 -20.22 0.27
C PRO A 442 14.29 -20.95 -0.46
N VAL A 443 13.13 -20.29 -0.59
CA VAL A 443 11.97 -20.85 -1.32
C VAL A 443 12.34 -21.09 -2.79
N LEU A 444 12.96 -20.11 -3.44
CA LEU A 444 13.38 -20.21 -4.85
C LEU A 444 14.41 -21.32 -5.08
N ARG A 445 15.26 -21.60 -4.08
CA ARG A 445 16.21 -22.72 -4.12
C ARG A 445 15.60 -24.06 -3.70
N GLY A 446 14.31 -24.10 -3.33
CA GLY A 446 13.64 -25.32 -2.86
C GLY A 446 14.09 -25.77 -1.47
N GLU A 447 14.53 -24.85 -0.63
CA GLU A 447 14.93 -25.06 0.76
C GLU A 447 13.73 -24.86 1.70
N VAL A 448 13.86 -25.36 2.92
CA VAL A 448 12.89 -25.11 3.99
C VAL A 448 12.93 -23.62 4.37
N PHE A 449 11.75 -23.01 4.40
CA PHE A 449 11.53 -21.64 4.82
C PHE A 449 10.30 -21.60 5.72
N ASP A 450 10.41 -20.92 6.86
CA ASP A 450 9.29 -20.67 7.76
C ASP A 450 8.91 -19.19 7.67
N GLY A 451 7.89 -18.89 6.86
CA GLY A 451 7.41 -17.53 6.68
C GLY A 451 6.73 -16.94 7.91
N VAL A 452 6.17 -17.78 8.79
CA VAL A 452 5.56 -17.31 10.05
C VAL A 452 6.66 -16.81 10.98
N GLU A 453 7.69 -17.63 11.17
CA GLU A 453 8.82 -17.27 12.03
C GLU A 453 9.61 -16.07 11.49
N ALA A 454 9.81 -16.01 10.16
CA ALA A 454 10.47 -14.87 9.54
C ALA A 454 9.69 -13.54 9.78
N VAL A 455 8.36 -13.57 9.68
CA VAL A 455 7.53 -12.39 9.97
C VAL A 455 7.57 -12.03 11.46
N ARG A 456 7.51 -13.01 12.37
CA ARG A 456 7.63 -12.73 13.82
C ARG A 456 8.95 -12.03 14.17
N LYS A 457 10.06 -12.52 13.61
CA LYS A 457 11.37 -11.88 13.80
C LYS A 457 11.39 -10.46 13.23
N MET A 458 10.76 -10.24 12.07
CA MET A 458 10.64 -8.91 11.45
C MET A 458 9.88 -7.95 12.36
N GLU A 459 8.72 -8.38 12.87
CA GLU A 459 7.90 -7.55 13.75
C GLU A 459 8.61 -7.23 15.07
N GLN A 460 9.33 -8.19 15.63
CA GLN A 460 10.15 -7.97 16.83
C GLN A 460 11.29 -6.98 16.56
N TRP A 461 11.96 -7.11 15.41
CA TRP A 461 13.00 -6.17 15.00
C TRP A 461 12.45 -4.75 14.81
N LEU A 462 11.25 -4.61 14.24
CA LEU A 462 10.56 -3.31 14.10
C LEU A 462 10.29 -2.67 15.46
N ILE A 463 9.77 -3.43 16.42
CA ILE A 463 9.54 -2.94 17.80
C ILE A 463 10.85 -2.46 18.45
N GLU A 464 11.94 -3.20 18.25
CA GLU A 464 13.26 -2.87 18.81
C GLU A 464 13.93 -1.66 18.14
N ASN A 465 13.53 -1.31 16.92
CA ASN A 465 14.13 -0.24 16.13
C ASN A 465 13.14 0.91 15.83
N HIS A 466 12.11 1.07 16.66
CA HIS A 466 11.11 2.14 16.53
C HIS A 466 10.45 2.22 15.13
N GLY A 467 10.32 1.06 14.50
CA GLY A 467 9.68 0.89 13.21
C GLY A 467 8.23 0.42 13.33
N TYR A 468 7.51 0.53 12.22
CA TYR A 468 6.11 0.16 12.12
C TYR A 468 5.88 -0.84 10.98
N GLN A 469 4.86 -1.67 11.14
CA GLN A 469 4.34 -2.49 10.06
C GLN A 469 3.05 -1.85 9.52
N PRO A 470 2.88 -1.66 8.21
CA PRO A 470 1.62 -1.19 7.65
C PRO A 470 0.46 -2.12 8.00
N GLN A 471 -0.65 -1.56 8.45
CA GLN A 471 -1.80 -2.35 8.94
C GLN A 471 -2.55 -3.10 7.83
N TYR A 472 -2.15 -2.93 6.57
CA TYR A 472 -2.67 -3.73 5.47
C TYR A 472 -2.06 -5.13 5.42
N ALA A 473 -0.85 -5.30 5.96
CA ALA A 473 -0.14 -6.55 6.05
C ALA A 473 -0.74 -7.45 7.14
N VAL A 474 -0.37 -8.72 7.11
CA VAL A 474 -0.80 -9.72 8.11
C VAL A 474 0.21 -9.69 9.26
N SER A 475 -0.29 -9.52 10.48
CA SER A 475 0.55 -9.50 11.68
C SER A 475 0.52 -10.83 12.44
N GLU A 476 1.68 -11.31 12.90
CA GLU A 476 1.85 -12.50 13.74
C GLU A 476 1.91 -12.15 15.25
N LEU A 477 1.91 -10.85 15.59
CA LEU A 477 2.00 -10.36 16.96
C LEU A 477 0.81 -10.80 17.82
N ASP A 478 1.10 -11.05 19.10
CA ASP A 478 0.09 -10.99 20.14
C ASP A 478 -0.35 -9.53 20.38
N GLU A 479 -1.49 -9.34 21.06
CA GLU A 479 -2.09 -8.02 21.26
C GLU A 479 -1.16 -7.08 22.04
N ARG A 480 -0.46 -7.61 23.05
CA ARG A 480 0.48 -6.84 23.86
C ARG A 480 1.62 -6.30 23.01
N SER A 481 2.18 -7.13 22.14
CA SER A 481 3.31 -6.75 21.29
C SER A 481 2.85 -5.85 20.14
N PHE A 482 1.63 -6.03 19.64
CA PHE A 482 1.01 -5.09 18.70
C PHE A 482 0.93 -3.68 19.28
N TRP A 483 0.44 -3.53 20.52
CA TRP A 483 0.39 -2.23 21.21
C TRP A 483 1.74 -1.76 21.78
N ARG A 484 2.82 -2.54 21.61
CA ARG A 484 4.19 -2.02 21.77
C ARG A 484 4.71 -1.36 20.50
N MET A 485 4.27 -1.84 19.34
CA MET A 485 4.58 -1.24 18.04
C MET A 485 3.75 0.03 17.80
N PHE A 486 2.48 0.02 18.19
CA PHE A 486 1.56 1.15 17.99
C PHE A 486 1.06 1.75 19.30
N ASP A 487 0.75 3.05 19.29
CA ASP A 487 0.12 3.71 20.42
C ASP A 487 -1.40 3.48 20.44
N ALA A 488 -1.93 2.97 21.56
CA ALA A 488 -3.34 2.63 21.71
C ALA A 488 -4.21 3.80 22.21
N ASP A 489 -3.62 4.85 22.78
CA ASP A 489 -4.34 5.78 23.66
C ASP A 489 -5.43 6.55 22.91
N LEU A 490 -5.06 7.21 21.82
CA LEU A 490 -6.02 7.94 20.99
C LEU A 490 -7.04 6.99 20.34
N TYR A 491 -6.59 5.80 19.96
CA TYR A 491 -7.42 4.78 19.32
C TYR A 491 -8.55 4.32 20.25
N GLU A 492 -8.22 3.91 21.47
CA GLU A 492 -9.20 3.45 22.45
C GLU A 492 -10.07 4.60 22.97
N HIS A 493 -9.49 5.79 23.16
CA HIS A 493 -10.29 6.99 23.48
C HIS A 493 -11.37 7.25 22.42
N CYS A 494 -11.00 7.24 21.14
CA CYS A 494 -11.96 7.41 20.04
C CYS A 494 -12.98 6.28 20.00
N ARG A 495 -12.58 5.03 20.29
CA ARG A 495 -13.50 3.89 20.30
C ARG A 495 -14.56 4.01 21.38
N GLY A 496 -14.18 4.41 22.59
CA GLY A 496 -15.13 4.68 23.67
C GLY A 496 -16.05 5.85 23.30
N LYS A 497 -15.47 7.02 23.02
CA LYS A 497 -16.19 8.25 22.69
C LYS A 497 -17.23 8.08 21.58
N TYR A 498 -16.88 7.36 20.51
CA TYR A 498 -17.75 7.18 19.35
C TYR A 498 -18.50 5.84 19.33
N LYS A 499 -18.61 5.15 20.47
CA LYS A 499 -19.40 3.92 20.66
C LYS A 499 -18.99 2.77 19.71
N ALA A 500 -17.72 2.74 19.33
CA ALA A 500 -17.16 1.73 18.44
C ALA A 500 -16.93 0.39 19.14
N VAL A 501 -16.72 0.40 20.47
CA VAL A 501 -16.60 -0.81 21.30
C VAL A 501 -17.88 -1.64 21.18
N GLY A 502 -17.76 -2.95 20.89
CA GLY A 502 -18.90 -3.83 20.63
C GLY A 502 -19.68 -3.56 19.33
N THR A 503 -19.34 -2.52 18.57
CA THR A 503 -19.93 -2.24 17.25
C THR A 503 -18.98 -2.63 16.13
N PHE A 504 -17.70 -2.25 16.24
CA PHE A 504 -16.68 -2.53 15.25
C PHE A 504 -15.52 -3.30 15.88
N MET A 505 -15.06 -4.32 15.15
CA MET A 505 -13.87 -5.10 15.53
C MET A 505 -12.64 -4.20 15.73
N SER A 506 -11.88 -4.43 16.80
CA SER A 506 -10.60 -3.75 17.03
C SER A 506 -9.60 -4.01 15.90
N ILE A 507 -8.72 -3.04 15.66
CA ILE A 507 -7.74 -3.05 14.58
C ILE A 507 -6.75 -4.19 14.74
N TYR A 508 -6.32 -4.49 15.98
CA TYR A 508 -5.48 -5.63 16.28
C TYR A 508 -6.09 -6.91 15.72
N TYR A 509 -7.32 -7.24 16.13
CA TYR A 509 -8.00 -8.42 15.63
C TYR A 509 -8.18 -8.36 14.12
N LYS A 510 -8.44 -7.20 13.50
CA LYS A 510 -8.56 -7.08 12.03
C LYS A 510 -7.25 -7.40 11.29
N SER A 511 -6.09 -7.22 11.92
CA SER A 511 -4.77 -7.37 11.31
C SER A 511 -4.05 -8.68 11.70
N LYS A 512 -4.43 -9.28 12.84
CA LYS A 512 -3.91 -10.57 13.33
C LYS A 512 -4.10 -11.72 12.32
N LYS A 513 -3.08 -12.56 12.17
CA LYS A 513 -3.13 -13.81 11.39
C LYS A 513 -3.92 -14.92 12.10
N GLY A 514 -4.53 -15.79 11.29
CA GLY A 514 -5.20 -16.99 11.76
C GLY A 514 -6.73 -16.88 11.76
N ARG A 515 -7.40 -18.02 11.93
CA ARG A 515 -8.86 -18.06 12.09
C ARG A 515 -9.19 -17.46 13.45
N LYS A 516 -9.95 -16.38 13.46
CA LYS A 516 -10.50 -15.84 14.70
C LYS A 516 -11.43 -16.88 15.32
N THR A 517 -11.19 -17.19 16.59
CA THR A 517 -12.09 -18.04 17.34
C THR A 517 -13.42 -17.31 17.56
N GLU A 518 -14.53 -18.02 17.61
CA GLU A 518 -15.81 -17.42 18.01
C GLU A 518 -15.71 -16.75 19.38
N LYS A 519 -14.81 -17.24 20.25
CA LYS A 519 -14.52 -16.66 21.56
C LYS A 519 -13.98 -15.23 21.44
N GLU A 520 -12.94 -14.99 20.64
CA GLU A 520 -12.38 -13.64 20.43
C GLU A 520 -13.42 -12.68 19.84
N VAL A 521 -14.30 -13.17 18.95
CA VAL A 521 -15.40 -12.34 18.41
C VAL A 521 -16.44 -12.05 19.48
N ARG A 522 -16.81 -13.03 20.31
CA ARG A 522 -17.76 -12.86 21.41
C ARG A 522 -17.22 -11.96 22.51
N GLU A 523 -15.95 -12.04 22.85
CA GLU A 523 -15.29 -11.13 23.81
C GLU A 523 -15.33 -9.69 23.28
N ALA A 524 -15.02 -9.47 22.00
CA ALA A 524 -15.15 -8.16 21.37
C ALA A 524 -16.60 -7.65 21.31
N GLU A 525 -17.60 -8.55 21.17
CA GLU A 525 -19.03 -8.21 21.27
C GLU A 525 -19.44 -7.86 22.72
N GLN A 526 -18.92 -8.60 23.71
CA GLN A 526 -19.25 -8.46 25.13
C GLN A 526 -18.56 -7.28 25.82
N ALA A 527 -17.47 -6.74 25.25
CA ALA A 527 -16.78 -5.57 25.79
C ALA A 527 -17.70 -4.34 25.98
N HIS A 528 -18.83 -4.26 25.26
CA HIS A 528 -19.85 -3.23 25.46
C HIS A 528 -20.59 -3.33 26.81
N LEU A 529 -20.70 -4.55 27.36
CA LEU A 529 -21.37 -4.80 28.64
C LEU A 529 -20.47 -4.38 29.80
N GLU A 530 -19.17 -4.65 29.76
CA GLU A 530 -18.23 -4.28 30.82
C GLU A 530 -18.03 -2.76 30.95
N THR A 531 -18.08 -2.01 29.85
CA THR A 531 -17.99 -0.53 29.89
C THR A 531 -19.26 0.12 30.45
N ALA A 532 -20.43 -0.47 30.24
CA ALA A 532 -21.69 0.04 30.79
C ALA A 532 -21.78 -0.13 32.32
N TYR A 533 -21.19 -1.20 32.88
CA TYR A 533 -21.11 -1.40 34.32
C TYR A 533 -20.07 -0.50 35.00
N ALA A 534 -19.01 -0.10 34.30
CA ALA A 534 -17.97 0.79 34.84
C ALA A 534 -18.35 2.28 34.87
N GLU A 535 -19.43 2.69 34.19
CA GLU A 535 -19.99 4.05 34.24
C GLU A 535 -21.14 4.19 35.26
N GLU A 536 -21.60 3.09 35.87
CA GLU A 536 -22.63 3.06 36.92
C GLU A 536 -22.06 2.92 38.36
N ASP A 537 -20.76 2.69 38.51
CA ASP A 537 -19.98 2.74 39.77
C ASP A 537 -19.14 4.03 39.83
#